data_AF-A0A1G3BWJ3-F1
#
_entry.id   AF-A0A1G3BWJ3-F1
#
_cell.length_a   1.000
_cell.length_b   1.000
_cell.length_c   1.000
_cell.angle_alpha   90.00
_cell.angle_beta   90.00
_cell.angle_gamma   90.00
#
_symmetry.space_group_name_H-M   'P 1'
#
loop_
_entity.id
_entity.type
_entity.pdbx_description
1 polymer ?
#
loop_
_entity_poly.entity_id
_entity_poly.type
_entity_poly.pdbx_seq_one_letter_code
_entity_poly.pdbx_strand_id
1 'polypeptide(L)'
;MSNGCGYFLCFIQCNGCPSGWLQKGLRNGRCEKIFYAFLLVFGLITVASQPLHADYLDTWNWRNPLPQGNTLLSVAYGNSIFVAVGKHETVLTSPNGKTWQTRSSGTTESLEGVIYSNSIFVAVGESGTIITSSDGVTWMTRTSGTNKALNGVAYGNSTFVAVGVIETILQSGSSETPLGY
;
A
#
# COMPACT_ATOMS: atom_id res chain seq x y z
N MET A 1 38.77 35.03 18.79
CA MET A 1 39.40 34.22 19.85
C MET A 1 38.37 34.03 20.97
N SER A 2 38.10 32.76 21.31
CA SER A 2 37.34 32.19 22.46
C SER A 2 35.89 32.66 22.73
N ASN A 3 34.87 31.82 22.49
CA ASN A 3 34.23 30.82 23.41
C ASN A 3 33.25 31.48 24.41
N GLY A 4 32.04 31.01 24.71
CA GLY A 4 31.38 29.74 24.43
C GLY A 4 29.87 29.78 24.80
N CYS A 5 29.17 28.72 24.43
CA CYS A 5 27.73 28.49 24.63
C CYS A 5 27.36 28.33 26.12
N GLY A 6 26.21 28.90 26.52
CA GLY A 6 25.55 28.65 27.80
C GLY A 6 24.07 28.36 27.58
N TYR A 7 23.67 27.12 27.89
CA TYR A 7 22.35 26.55 27.66
C TYR A 7 21.25 27.24 28.48
N PHE A 8 20.16 27.58 27.81
CA PHE A 8 18.89 27.98 28.41
C PHE A 8 18.25 26.74 29.07
N LEU A 9 18.26 26.66 30.40
CA LEU A 9 17.48 25.67 31.13
C LEU A 9 16.14 26.28 31.52
N CYS A 10 15.10 25.83 30.82
CA CYS A 10 13.70 26.07 31.14
C CYS A 10 13.35 25.30 32.42
N PHE A 11 12.98 25.99 33.50
CA PHE A 11 12.46 25.36 34.69
C PHE A 11 11.03 24.88 34.42
N ILE A 12 10.85 23.59 34.18
CA ILE A 12 9.54 22.95 34.31
C ILE A 12 9.28 22.80 35.81
N GLN A 13 8.33 23.60 36.33
CA GLN A 13 7.76 23.43 37.65
C GLN A 13 7.09 22.05 37.74
N CYS A 14 7.67 21.15 38.56
CA CYS A 14 6.96 19.98 39.04
C CYS A 14 5.97 20.42 40.13
N ASN A 15 4.69 20.49 39.79
CA ASN A 15 3.60 20.61 40.75
C ASN A 15 3.45 19.27 41.49
N GLY A 16 4.08 19.16 42.67
CA GLY A 16 3.88 17.98 43.53
C GLY A 16 4.90 17.73 44.63
N CYS A 17 5.70 18.70 45.07
CA CYS A 17 6.64 18.48 46.18
C CYS A 17 6.02 18.94 47.52
N PRO A 18 5.83 18.07 48.52
CA PRO A 18 5.38 18.46 49.84
C PRO A 18 6.42 19.36 50.50
N SER A 19 5.99 20.53 50.92
CA SER A 19 6.75 21.55 51.64
C SER A 19 7.41 20.96 52.90
N GLY A 20 8.74 20.92 52.95
CA GLY A 20 9.35 20.55 54.23
C GLY A 20 10.85 20.30 54.35
N TRP A 21 11.72 20.51 53.36
CA TRP A 21 13.16 20.30 53.57
C TRP A 21 14.03 21.26 52.76
N LEU A 22 14.09 22.51 53.20
CA LEU A 22 15.24 23.38 52.94
C LEU A 22 15.89 23.70 54.29
N GLN A 23 17.20 23.50 54.34
CA GLN A 23 18.17 23.82 55.41
C GLN A 23 18.43 22.75 56.48
N LYS A 24 19.46 21.92 56.24
CA LYS A 24 20.54 21.73 57.21
C LYS A 24 21.76 21.03 56.60
N GLY A 25 22.90 21.71 56.63
CA GLY A 25 24.20 21.07 56.83
C GLY A 25 24.97 20.61 55.58
N LEU A 26 25.58 21.56 54.86
CA LEU A 26 26.84 21.29 54.17
C LEU A 26 27.94 21.12 55.24
N ARG A 27 28.23 19.89 55.68
CA ARG A 27 29.54 19.52 56.25
C ARG A 27 29.92 18.09 55.87
N ASN A 28 31.11 17.97 55.29
CA ASN A 28 31.96 16.78 55.22
C ASN A 28 31.53 15.65 54.25
N GLY A 29 31.82 15.84 52.96
CA GLY A 29 32.68 14.95 52.18
C GLY A 29 32.39 13.45 52.07
N ARG A 30 31.19 12.94 52.38
CA ARG A 30 30.85 11.51 52.28
C ARG A 30 29.45 11.20 51.73
N CYS A 31 28.92 12.02 50.82
CA CYS A 31 27.58 11.81 50.23
C CYS A 31 27.51 11.69 48.69
N GLU A 32 28.64 11.65 47.97
CA GLU A 32 28.60 11.42 46.51
C GLU A 32 28.33 9.95 46.16
N LYS A 33 28.79 9.00 46.97
CA LYS A 33 28.69 7.57 46.62
C LYS A 33 27.28 6.96 46.76
N ILE A 34 26.37 7.61 47.48
CA ILE A 34 24.99 7.12 47.68
C ILE A 34 24.02 7.72 46.65
N PHE A 35 24.35 8.89 46.08
CA PHE A 35 23.54 9.50 45.02
C PHE A 35 23.64 8.74 43.69
N TYR A 36 24.83 8.21 43.35
CA TYR A 36 25.02 7.36 42.16
C TYR A 36 24.44 5.95 42.32
N ALA A 37 24.31 5.45 43.56
CA ALA A 37 23.73 4.13 43.81
C ALA A 37 22.21 4.09 43.55
N PHE A 38 21.49 5.21 43.73
CA PHE A 38 20.06 5.30 43.40
C PHE A 38 19.78 5.61 41.92
N LEU A 39 20.73 6.26 41.21
CA LEU A 39 20.61 6.46 39.76
C LEU A 39 20.91 5.19 38.94
N LEU A 40 21.53 4.16 39.53
CA LEU A 40 21.74 2.86 38.86
C LEU A 40 20.60 1.85 39.07
N VAL A 41 19.71 2.07 40.05
CA VAL A 41 18.54 1.17 40.27
C VAL A 41 17.26 1.72 39.64
N PHE A 42 17.14 3.04 39.43
CA PHE A 42 16.04 3.62 38.62
C PHE A 42 16.43 3.95 37.17
N GLY A 43 17.67 3.66 36.76
CA GLY A 43 18.13 3.84 35.38
C GLY A 43 17.88 2.65 34.44
N LEU A 44 17.33 1.53 34.96
CA LEU A 44 17.33 0.25 34.25
C LEU A 44 15.96 -0.39 33.98
N ILE A 45 14.84 0.29 34.27
CA ILE A 45 13.52 -0.14 33.78
C ILE A 45 12.68 1.08 33.38
N THR A 46 13.14 1.83 32.38
CA THR A 46 12.20 2.23 31.33
C THR A 46 12.65 1.49 30.08
N VAL A 47 12.35 0.19 30.02
CA VAL A 47 12.13 -0.39 28.71
C VAL A 47 10.97 0.42 28.16
N ALA A 48 11.23 1.37 27.27
CA ALA A 48 10.19 1.89 26.41
C ALA A 48 9.58 0.64 25.79
N SER A 49 8.36 0.30 26.20
CA SER A 49 7.58 -0.73 25.55
C SER A 49 7.36 -0.21 24.15
N GLN A 50 8.28 -0.54 23.24
CA GLN A 50 8.03 -0.37 21.82
C GLN A 50 6.75 -1.17 21.61
N PRO A 51 5.65 -0.54 21.14
CA PRO A 51 4.45 -1.31 20.84
C PRO A 51 4.89 -2.46 19.95
N LEU A 52 4.49 -3.68 20.30
CA LEU A 52 4.67 -4.85 19.45
C LEU A 52 4.29 -4.39 18.03
N HIS A 53 5.29 -4.40 17.16
CA HIS A 53 5.24 -3.73 15.87
C HIS A 53 4.06 -4.29 15.10
N ALA A 54 2.94 -3.55 15.07
CA ALA A 54 1.88 -3.81 14.11
C ALA A 54 2.57 -3.81 12.76
N ASP A 55 2.64 -4.95 12.10
CA ASP A 55 3.32 -5.04 10.83
C ASP A 55 2.48 -4.32 9.76
N TYR A 56 3.02 -4.18 8.56
CA TYR A 56 2.31 -3.50 7.47
C TYR A 56 0.96 -4.17 7.13
N LEU A 57 0.74 -5.44 7.50
CA LEU A 57 -0.49 -6.20 7.28
C LEU A 57 -1.51 -6.03 8.41
N ASP A 58 -1.11 -5.48 9.56
CA ASP A 58 -1.98 -5.27 10.72
C ASP A 58 -2.74 -3.93 10.66
N THR A 59 -2.35 -3.01 9.78
CA THR A 59 -2.93 -1.64 9.72
C THR A 59 -3.60 -1.32 8.39
N TRP A 60 -4.93 -1.50 8.35
CA TRP A 60 -5.74 -1.23 7.16
C TRP A 60 -6.36 0.18 7.22
N ASN A 61 -6.08 0.99 6.19
CA ASN A 61 -6.63 2.34 6.07
C ASN A 61 -7.64 2.40 4.93
N TRP A 62 -8.91 2.67 5.23
CA TRP A 62 -9.93 2.88 4.21
C TRP A 62 -9.64 4.16 3.40
N ARG A 63 -9.57 4.04 2.07
CA ARG A 63 -9.21 5.15 1.16
C ARG A 63 -10.36 5.78 0.40
N ASN A 64 -11.55 5.18 0.43
CA ASN A 64 -12.77 5.65 -0.24
C ASN A 64 -12.53 6.31 -1.62
N PRO A 65 -12.06 5.55 -2.63
CA PRO A 65 -11.79 6.10 -3.95
C PRO A 65 -13.07 6.59 -4.64
N LEU A 66 -12.98 7.70 -5.38
CA LEU A 66 -14.04 8.15 -6.29
C LEU A 66 -13.88 7.43 -7.65
N PRO A 67 -14.98 7.06 -8.33
CA PRO A 67 -16.38 7.32 -7.98
C PRO A 67 -16.87 6.41 -6.85
N GLN A 68 -17.69 6.97 -5.96
CA GLN A 68 -18.38 6.21 -4.92
C GLN A 68 -19.54 5.41 -5.54
N GLY A 69 -19.66 4.13 -5.20
CA GLY A 69 -20.85 3.32 -5.46
C GLY A 69 -20.63 2.04 -6.29
N ASN A 70 -19.59 1.96 -7.12
CA ASN A 70 -19.32 0.77 -7.92
C ASN A 70 -18.53 -0.28 -7.13
N THR A 71 -18.87 -1.56 -7.33
CA THR A 71 -18.13 -2.67 -6.73
C THR A 71 -16.80 -2.85 -7.46
N LEU A 72 -15.69 -2.75 -6.74
CA LEU A 72 -14.36 -3.09 -7.24
C LEU A 72 -14.14 -4.59 -7.07
N LEU A 73 -13.63 -5.23 -8.12
CA LEU A 73 -13.56 -6.70 -8.22
C LEU A 73 -12.12 -7.21 -8.29
N SER A 74 -11.21 -6.44 -8.87
CA SER A 74 -9.80 -6.83 -9.00
C SER A 74 -8.87 -5.63 -9.00
N VAL A 75 -7.62 -5.86 -8.59
CA VAL A 75 -6.54 -4.85 -8.62
C VAL A 75 -5.23 -5.48 -9.10
N ALA A 76 -4.46 -4.72 -9.88
CA ALA A 76 -3.11 -5.08 -10.30
C ALA A 76 -2.15 -3.91 -10.08
N TYR A 77 -0.89 -4.22 -9.79
CA TYR A 77 0.19 -3.24 -9.74
C TYR A 77 1.22 -3.55 -10.82
N GLY A 78 1.64 -2.53 -11.55
CA GLY A 78 2.54 -2.66 -12.69
C GLY A 78 2.85 -1.30 -13.28
N ASN A 79 3.94 -1.17 -14.05
CA ASN A 79 4.33 0.12 -14.63
C ASN A 79 4.34 1.30 -13.61
N SER A 80 4.70 1.02 -12.36
CA SER A 80 4.65 1.98 -11.24
C SER A 80 3.27 2.57 -10.91
N ILE A 81 2.18 1.90 -11.30
CA ILE A 81 0.80 2.34 -11.06
C ILE A 81 -0.08 1.17 -10.57
N PHE A 82 -1.02 1.46 -9.68
CA PHE A 82 -2.11 0.57 -9.33
C PHE A 82 -3.26 0.77 -10.31
N VAL A 83 -3.86 -0.32 -10.76
CA VAL A 83 -5.07 -0.35 -11.59
C VAL A 83 -6.10 -1.20 -10.87
N ALA A 84 -7.26 -0.62 -10.55
CA ALA A 84 -8.41 -1.35 -10.03
C ALA A 84 -9.53 -1.35 -11.06
N VAL A 85 -10.23 -2.48 -11.18
CA VAL A 85 -11.36 -2.65 -12.10
C VAL A 85 -12.60 -3.16 -11.35
N GLY A 86 -13.78 -2.96 -11.94
CA GLY A 86 -15.03 -3.36 -11.29
C GLY A 86 -16.28 -3.28 -12.15
N LYS A 87 -17.44 -3.32 -11.49
CA LYS A 87 -18.78 -3.18 -12.10
C LYS A 87 -18.97 -1.81 -12.76
N HIS A 88 -19.87 -1.75 -13.74
CA HIS A 88 -20.20 -0.53 -14.49
C HIS A 88 -18.93 0.13 -15.05
N GLU A 89 -18.24 -0.55 -15.96
CA GLU A 89 -17.10 -0.03 -16.73
C GLU A 89 -15.94 0.57 -15.90
N THR A 90 -15.89 0.26 -14.61
CA THR A 90 -15.00 0.95 -13.66
C THR A 90 -13.56 0.56 -13.93
N VAL A 91 -12.74 1.58 -14.22
CA VAL A 91 -11.28 1.51 -14.18
C VAL A 91 -10.77 2.69 -13.37
N LEU A 92 -10.01 2.41 -12.31
CA LEU A 92 -9.38 3.41 -11.47
C LEU A 92 -7.87 3.22 -11.49
N THR A 93 -7.11 4.31 -11.50
CA THR A 93 -5.66 4.24 -11.33
C THR A 93 -5.14 5.08 -10.19
N SER A 94 -4.04 4.63 -9.59
CA SER A 94 -3.37 5.34 -8.50
C SER A 94 -1.86 5.15 -8.56
N PRO A 95 -1.05 6.22 -8.47
CA PRO A 95 0.40 6.07 -8.37
C PRO A 95 0.87 5.62 -6.98
N ASN A 96 0.02 5.73 -5.95
CA ASN A 96 0.42 5.60 -4.55
C ASN A 96 -0.55 4.76 -3.68
N GLY A 97 -1.60 4.20 -4.28
CA GLY A 97 -2.65 3.43 -3.60
C GLY A 97 -3.56 4.26 -2.69
N LYS A 98 -3.39 5.58 -2.62
CA LYS A 98 -4.15 6.49 -1.75
C LYS A 98 -5.11 7.36 -2.55
N THR A 99 -4.63 7.96 -3.62
CA THR A 99 -5.42 8.85 -4.49
C THR A 99 -5.73 8.14 -5.79
N TRP A 100 -7.02 7.99 -6.10
CA TRP A 100 -7.49 7.22 -7.24
C TRP A 100 -8.18 8.13 -8.26
N GLN A 101 -8.00 7.83 -9.54
CA GLN A 101 -8.54 8.58 -10.66
C GLN A 101 -9.29 7.64 -11.61
N THR A 102 -10.51 8.00 -12.00
CA THR A 102 -11.28 7.27 -13.01
C THR A 102 -10.62 7.37 -14.38
N ARG A 103 -10.59 6.25 -15.11
CA ARG A 103 -10.16 6.16 -16.50
C ARG A 103 -11.30 5.65 -17.37
N SER A 104 -11.33 6.13 -18.61
CA SER A 104 -12.22 5.56 -19.62
C SER A 104 -11.70 4.17 -19.99
N SER A 105 -12.55 3.17 -19.88
CA SER A 105 -12.23 1.77 -20.21
C SER A 105 -12.40 1.44 -21.69
N GLY A 106 -13.16 2.26 -22.43
CA GLY A 106 -13.55 1.99 -23.82
C GLY A 106 -14.64 0.93 -23.97
N THR A 107 -15.29 0.51 -22.87
CA THR A 107 -16.39 -0.46 -22.84
C THR A 107 -17.48 0.00 -21.87
N THR A 108 -18.67 -0.58 -21.96
CA THR A 108 -19.80 -0.44 -21.02
C THR A 108 -19.97 -1.66 -20.13
N GLU A 109 -19.15 -2.70 -20.34
CA GLU A 109 -19.26 -3.97 -19.63
C GLU A 109 -18.52 -3.92 -18.28
N SER A 110 -18.96 -4.73 -17.32
CA SER A 110 -18.24 -4.90 -16.06
C SER A 110 -16.91 -5.63 -16.29
N LEU A 111 -15.90 -5.24 -15.53
CA LEU A 111 -14.58 -5.86 -15.55
C LEU A 111 -14.36 -6.66 -14.27
N GLU A 112 -14.11 -7.95 -14.42
CA GLU A 112 -14.07 -8.93 -13.32
C GLU A 112 -12.64 -9.21 -12.87
N GLY A 113 -11.67 -9.16 -13.78
CA GLY A 113 -10.27 -9.47 -13.51
C GLY A 113 -9.31 -8.52 -14.20
N VAL A 114 -8.16 -8.24 -13.56
CA VAL A 114 -7.06 -7.49 -14.17
C VAL A 114 -5.71 -8.04 -13.72
N ILE A 115 -4.75 -8.10 -14.64
CA ILE A 115 -3.34 -8.38 -14.35
C ILE A 115 -2.42 -7.42 -15.08
N TYR A 116 -1.19 -7.29 -14.57
CA TYR A 116 -0.08 -6.70 -15.29
C TYR A 116 1.00 -7.75 -15.51
N SER A 117 1.33 -8.02 -16.77
CA SER A 117 2.43 -8.91 -17.13
C SER A 117 2.93 -8.58 -18.52
N ASN A 118 4.16 -8.95 -18.85
CA ASN A 118 4.77 -8.67 -20.15
C ASN A 118 4.63 -7.18 -20.57
N SER A 119 4.82 -6.28 -19.60
CA SER A 119 4.70 -4.82 -19.77
C SER A 119 3.33 -4.32 -20.23
N ILE A 120 2.27 -5.11 -20.08
CA ILE A 120 0.91 -4.74 -20.46
C ILE A 120 -0.09 -5.11 -19.36
N PHE A 121 -1.08 -4.24 -19.16
CA PHE A 121 -2.27 -4.56 -18.40
C PHE A 121 -3.28 -5.28 -19.30
N VAL A 122 -3.88 -6.34 -18.76
CA VAL A 122 -4.99 -7.07 -19.39
C VAL A 122 -6.12 -7.13 -18.39
N ALA A 123 -7.29 -6.58 -18.75
CA ALA A 123 -8.51 -6.72 -17.98
C ALA A 123 -9.56 -7.50 -18.77
N VAL A 124 -10.33 -8.32 -18.07
CA VAL A 124 -11.33 -9.23 -18.63
C VAL A 124 -12.66 -9.04 -17.91
N GLY A 125 -13.78 -9.34 -18.57
CA GLY A 125 -15.09 -9.09 -17.97
C GLY A 125 -16.29 -9.71 -18.68
N GLU A 126 -17.45 -9.11 -18.42
CA GLU A 126 -18.75 -9.53 -18.96
C GLU A 126 -18.76 -9.48 -20.49
N SER A 127 -19.68 -10.26 -21.09
CA SER A 127 -19.87 -10.34 -22.54
C SER A 127 -18.62 -10.70 -23.34
N GLY A 128 -17.66 -11.40 -22.72
CA GLY A 128 -16.38 -11.77 -23.35
C GLY A 128 -15.43 -10.60 -23.52
N THR A 129 -15.60 -9.52 -22.75
CA THR A 129 -14.78 -8.32 -22.84
C THR A 129 -13.34 -8.61 -22.48
N ILE A 130 -12.42 -8.16 -23.34
CA ILE A 130 -10.99 -8.07 -23.06
C ILE A 130 -10.55 -6.66 -23.43
N ILE A 131 -9.92 -5.95 -22.50
CA ILE A 131 -9.27 -4.65 -22.75
C ILE A 131 -7.81 -4.70 -22.32
N THR A 132 -6.95 -3.99 -23.04
CA THR A 132 -5.51 -3.95 -22.78
C THR A 132 -4.97 -2.53 -22.72
N SER A 133 -3.94 -2.30 -21.92
CA SER A 133 -3.29 -1.00 -21.80
C SER A 133 -1.81 -1.14 -21.46
N SER A 134 -0.92 -0.35 -22.08
CA SER A 134 0.51 -0.31 -21.71
C SER A 134 0.81 0.64 -20.54
N ASP A 135 -0.08 1.61 -20.29
CA ASP A 135 0.13 2.69 -19.31
C ASP A 135 -0.89 2.65 -18.15
N GLY A 136 -1.93 1.83 -18.23
CA GLY A 136 -3.05 1.75 -17.29
C GLY A 136 -4.07 2.90 -17.45
N VAL A 137 -3.84 3.82 -18.39
CA VAL A 137 -4.62 5.05 -18.60
C VAL A 137 -5.43 4.96 -19.88
N THR A 138 -4.80 4.52 -20.96
CA THR A 138 -5.40 4.40 -22.29
C THR A 138 -5.69 2.92 -22.58
N TRP A 139 -6.96 2.59 -22.80
CA TRP A 139 -7.41 1.21 -22.95
C TRP A 139 -7.89 0.92 -24.37
N MET A 140 -7.61 -0.29 -24.83
CA MET A 140 -8.02 -0.78 -26.15
C MET A 140 -8.73 -2.12 -26.02
N THR A 141 -9.93 -2.22 -26.57
CA THR A 141 -10.70 -3.48 -26.66
C THR A 141 -10.03 -4.48 -27.59
N ARG A 142 -10.13 -5.77 -27.23
CA ARG A 142 -9.60 -6.91 -27.99
C ARG A 142 -10.71 -7.91 -28.24
N THR A 143 -10.69 -8.50 -29.43
CA THR A 143 -11.60 -9.59 -29.78
C THR A 143 -11.22 -10.85 -29.01
N SER A 144 -12.16 -11.37 -28.22
CA SER A 144 -11.99 -12.61 -27.44
C SER A 144 -12.44 -13.87 -28.18
N GLY A 145 -13.27 -13.71 -29.22
CA GLY A 145 -13.88 -14.84 -29.94
C GLY A 145 -15.07 -15.49 -29.21
N THR A 146 -15.51 -14.92 -28.09
CA THR A 146 -16.65 -15.41 -27.30
C THR A 146 -17.45 -14.25 -26.71
N ASN A 147 -18.71 -14.50 -26.36
CA ASN A 147 -19.55 -13.56 -25.61
C ASN A 147 -19.78 -14.03 -24.15
N LYS A 148 -19.06 -15.07 -23.71
CA LYS A 148 -19.17 -15.58 -22.34
C LYS A 148 -18.37 -14.70 -21.39
N ALA A 149 -18.94 -14.45 -20.21
CA ALA A 149 -18.27 -13.68 -19.16
C ALA A 149 -16.93 -14.34 -18.77
N LEU A 150 -15.89 -13.51 -18.70
CA LEU A 150 -14.54 -13.90 -18.29
C LEU A 150 -14.29 -13.36 -16.88
N ASN A 151 -13.98 -14.25 -15.95
CA ASN A 151 -13.90 -13.95 -14.52
C ASN A 151 -12.46 -13.83 -14.01
N GLY A 152 -11.49 -14.39 -14.75
CA GLY A 152 -10.10 -14.43 -14.33
C GLY A 152 -9.16 -14.42 -15.51
N VAL A 153 -7.95 -13.94 -15.26
CA VAL A 153 -6.87 -13.92 -16.25
C VAL A 153 -5.54 -14.16 -15.54
N ALA A 154 -4.67 -14.94 -16.17
CA ALA A 154 -3.33 -15.24 -15.71
C ALA A 154 -2.34 -15.13 -16.89
N TYR A 155 -1.05 -14.99 -16.57
CA TYR A 155 0.00 -15.03 -17.56
C TYR A 155 1.09 -16.03 -17.14
N GLY A 156 1.48 -16.90 -18.07
CA GLY A 156 2.55 -17.87 -17.88
C GLY A 156 2.96 -18.48 -19.21
N ASN A 157 4.20 -18.96 -19.31
CA ASN A 157 4.74 -19.53 -20.56
C ASN A 157 4.50 -18.61 -21.78
N SER A 158 4.80 -17.32 -21.64
CA SER A 158 4.58 -16.30 -22.66
C SER A 158 3.14 -16.19 -23.20
N THR A 159 2.16 -16.67 -22.43
CA THR A 159 0.76 -16.78 -22.85
C THR A 159 -0.15 -16.20 -21.79
N PHE A 160 -1.09 -15.36 -22.21
CA PHE A 160 -2.21 -14.95 -21.36
C PHE A 160 -3.31 -15.99 -21.46
N VAL A 161 -3.86 -16.43 -20.33
CA VAL A 161 -5.00 -17.35 -20.27
C VAL A 161 -6.12 -16.66 -19.53
N ALA A 162 -7.30 -16.55 -20.13
CA ALA A 162 -8.51 -16.04 -19.50
C ALA A 162 -9.51 -17.19 -19.29
N VAL A 163 -10.18 -17.18 -18.13
CA VAL A 163 -11.16 -18.20 -17.76
C VAL A 163 -12.51 -17.56 -17.50
N GLY A 164 -13.58 -18.25 -17.85
CA GLY A 164 -14.94 -17.72 -17.80
C GLY A 164 -15.98 -18.77 -17.49
N VAL A 165 -17.24 -18.34 -17.52
CA VAL A 165 -18.38 -19.23 -17.29
C VAL A 165 -18.48 -20.32 -18.36
N ILE A 166 -19.09 -21.45 -18.00
CA ILE A 166 -19.40 -22.55 -18.94
C ILE A 166 -18.10 -23.09 -19.60
N GLU A 167 -17.15 -23.54 -18.79
CA GLU A 167 -15.89 -24.18 -19.25
C GLU A 167 -15.06 -23.33 -20.23
N THR A 168 -15.28 -22.01 -20.26
CA THR A 168 -14.59 -21.13 -21.21
C THR A 168 -13.14 -20.91 -20.78
N ILE A 169 -12.20 -21.31 -21.62
CA ILE A 169 -10.76 -21.00 -21.52
C ILE A 169 -10.34 -20.32 -22.82
N LEU A 170 -9.72 -19.14 -22.72
CA LEU A 170 -9.12 -18.41 -23.83
C LEU A 170 -7.63 -18.31 -23.63
N GLN A 171 -6.87 -18.27 -24.72
CA GLN A 171 -5.44 -17.99 -24.69
C GLN A 171 -5.07 -16.87 -25.67
N SER A 172 -4.05 -16.08 -25.37
CA SER A 172 -3.49 -15.11 -26.33
C SER A 172 -2.91 -15.84 -27.55
N GLY A 173 -3.13 -15.31 -28.75
CA GLY A 173 -2.55 -15.87 -29.97
C GLY A 173 -1.02 -15.79 -30.00
N SER A 174 -0.38 -16.79 -30.61
CA SER A 174 1.00 -16.71 -31.07
C SER A 174 1.03 -15.96 -32.40
N SER A 175 1.95 -15.00 -32.56
CA SER A 175 2.31 -14.51 -33.89
C SER A 175 3.21 -15.56 -34.55
N GLU A 176 2.61 -16.65 -35.04
CA GLU A 176 3.32 -17.55 -35.94
C GLU A 176 3.49 -16.82 -37.26
N THR A 177 4.70 -16.34 -37.55
CA THR A 177 5.09 -16.06 -38.93
C THR A 177 4.93 -17.36 -39.70
N PRO A 178 4.06 -17.46 -40.71
CA PRO A 178 4.00 -18.64 -41.55
C PRO A 178 5.39 -18.78 -42.17
N LEU A 179 6.10 -19.87 -41.85
CA LEU A 179 7.28 -20.24 -42.61
C LEU A 179 6.75 -20.66 -43.98
N GLY A 180 6.83 -19.73 -44.93
CA GLY A 180 6.62 -20.03 -46.34
C GLY A 180 7.66 -21.05 -46.79
N TYR A 181 7.18 -22.17 -47.32
CA TYR A 181 7.90 -23.04 -48.23
C TYR A 181 7.08 -23.17 -49.52
#